data_AF-A0A3R9MHV6-F1
#
_entry.id   AF-A0A3R9MHV6-F1
#
_cell.length_a   1.000
_cell.length_b   1.000
_cell.length_c   1.000
_cell.angle_alpha   90.00
_cell.angle_beta   90.00
_cell.angle_gamma   90.00
#
_symmetry.space_group_name_H-M   'P 1'
#
loop_
_entity.id
_entity.type
_entity.pdbx_description
1 polymer ?
#
loop_
_entity_poly.entity_id
_entity_poly.type
_entity_poly.pdbx_seq_one_letter_code
_entity_poly.pdbx_strand_id
1 'polypeptide(L)' 'VAAGAVVTRDVPAYAVVGGNPARVLRQLDPATGEWERVK' A
#
# COMPACT_ATOMS: atom_id res chain seq x y z
N VAL A 1 4.91 -4.09 1.79
CA VAL A 1 4.58 -3.83 3.22
C VAL A 1 5.75 -3.10 3.86
N ALA A 2 5.53 -1.97 4.53
CA ALA A 2 6.58 -1.18 5.16
C ALA A 2 7.03 -1.78 6.51
N ALA A 3 8.23 -1.42 6.97
CA ALA A 3 8.75 -1.86 8.26
C ALA A 3 7.83 -1.40 9.41
N GLY A 4 7.60 -2.29 10.39
CA GLY A 4 6.72 -2.03 11.54
C GLY A 4 5.23 -1.98 11.22
N ALA A 5 4.81 -2.36 10.00
CA ALA A 5 3.40 -2.40 9.65
C ALA A 5 2.71 -3.63 10.24
N VAL A 6 1.51 -3.44 10.80
CA VAL A 6 0.65 -4.54 11.28
C VAL A 6 -0.58 -4.61 10.40
N VAL A 7 -0.61 -5.63 9.53
CA VAL A 7 -1.69 -5.86 8.58
C VAL A 7 -2.84 -6.55 9.30
N THR A 8 -3.97 -5.87 9.37
CA THR A 8 -5.19 -6.33 10.07
C THR A 8 -6.33 -6.68 9.13
N ARG A 9 -6.14 -6.46 7.82
CA ARG A 9 -7.11 -6.74 6.75
C ARG A 9 -6.38 -6.97 5.43
N ASP A 10 -7.08 -7.50 4.44
CA ASP A 10 -6.52 -7.75 3.11
C ASP A 10 -5.90 -6.50 2.48
N VAL A 11 -4.83 -6.72 1.73
CA VAL A 11 -4.05 -5.68 1.05
C VAL A 11 -4.28 -5.80 -0.45
N PRO A 12 -4.68 -4.71 -1.14
CA PRO A 12 -4.84 -4.73 -2.59
C PRO A 12 -3.52 -5.07 -3.31
N ALA A 13 -3.63 -5.70 -4.47
CA ALA A 13 -2.46 -5.93 -5.33
C ALA A 13 -1.77 -4.60 -5.66
N TYR A 14 -0.44 -4.65 -5.76
CA TYR A 14 0.40 -3.49 -6.11
C TYR A 14 0.31 -2.32 -5.11
N ALA A 15 -0.21 -2.55 -3.89
CA ALA A 15 -0.29 -1.54 -2.84
C ALA A 15 0.93 -1.56 -1.91
N VAL A 16 1.43 -0.37 -1.58
CA VAL A 16 2.38 -0.15 -0.50
C VAL A 16 1.59 0.24 0.74
N VAL A 17 1.63 -0.60 1.77
CA VAL A 17 0.98 -0.37 3.07
C VAL A 17 1.98 -0.12 4.19
N GLY A 18 1.61 0.68 5.19
CA GLY A 18 2.42 0.95 6.38
C GLY A 18 1.60 1.36 7.62
N GLY A 19 2.22 1.29 8.79
CA GLY A 19 1.63 1.67 10.09
C GLY A 19 0.96 0.52 10.86
N ASN A 20 0.55 0.81 12.09
CA ASN A 20 -0.20 -0.11 12.95
C ASN A 20 -1.45 0.60 13.50
N PRO A 21 -2.67 0.28 13.03
CA PRO A 21 -2.99 -0.70 11.98
C PRO A 21 -2.62 -0.18 10.57
N ALA A 22 -2.20 -1.09 9.69
CA ALA A 22 -1.71 -0.72 8.36
C ALA A 22 -2.73 0.05 7.51
N ARG A 23 -2.25 1.02 6.74
CA ARG A 23 -2.99 1.80 5.74
C ARG A 23 -2.25 1.80 4.41
N VAL A 24 -2.98 1.92 3.30
CA VAL A 24 -2.37 2.08 1.97
C VAL A 24 -1.76 3.48 1.89
N LEU A 25 -0.49 3.53 1.50
CA LEU A 25 0.29 4.75 1.34
C LEU A 25 0.41 5.13 -0.13
N ARG A 26 0.63 4.14 -0.99
CA ARG A 26 0.74 4.29 -2.45
C ARG A 26 0.23 3.04 -3.15
N GLN A 27 -0.16 3.18 -4.40
CA GLN A 27 -0.50 2.08 -5.28
C GLN A 27 0.27 2.22 -6.58
N LEU A 28 0.82 1.12 -7.07
CA LEU A 28 1.47 1.07 -8.37
C LEU A 28 0.40 0.73 -9.42
N ASP A 29 0.24 1.58 -10.42
CA ASP A 29 -0.58 1.28 -11.59
C ASP A 29 0.17 0.24 -12.44
N PRO A 30 -0.38 -0.99 -12.61
CA PRO A 30 0.27 -2.02 -13.40
C PRO A 30 0.32 -1.72 -14.90
N ALA A 31 -0.50 -0.82 -15.42
CA ALA A 31 -0.54 -0.48 -16.85
C ALA A 31 0.56 0.52 -17.24
N THR A 32 0.78 1.53 -16.41
CA THR A 32 1.73 2.61 -16.67
C THR A 32 3.04 2.46 -15.89
N GLY A 33 3.03 1.68 -14.80
CA GLY A 33 4.15 1.57 -13.87
C GLY A 33 4.32 2.80 -12.96
N GLU A 34 3.34 3.69 -12.93
CA GLU A 34 3.38 4.91 -12.14
C GLU A 34 2.87 4.71 -10.71
N TRP A 35 3.39 5.51 -9.78
CA TRP A 35 2.99 5.49 -8.38
C TRP A 35 1.88 6.49 -8.11
N GLU A 36 0.68 5.99 -7.84
CA GLU A 36 -0.42 6.80 -7.33
C GLU A 36 -0.27 7.00 -5.81
N ARG A 37 -0.33 8.26 -5.39
CA ARG A 37 -0.45 8.59 -3.96
C ARG A 37 -1.91 8.45 -3.57
N VAL A 38 -2.17 7.63 -2.56
CA VAL A 38 -3.50 7.58 -1.95
C VAL A 38 -3.69 8.90 -1.19
N LYS A 39 -4.75 9.63 -1.53
CA LYS A 39 -5.11 10.93 -0.94
C LYS A 39 -5.61 10.77 0.49
#